data_AF-A0A428WRN1-F1
#
_entry.id   AF-A0A428WRN1-F1
#
_cell.length_a   1.000
_cell.length_b   1.000
_cell.length_c   1.000
_cell.angle_alpha   90.00
_cell.angle_beta   90.00
_cell.angle_gamma   90.00
#
_symmetry.space_group_name_H-M   'P 1'
#
loop_
_entity.id
_entity.type
_entity.pdbx_description
1 polymer ?
#
loop_
_entity_poly.entity_id
_entity_poly.type
_entity_poly.pdbx_seq_one_letter_code
_entity_poly.pdbx_strand_id
1 'polypeptide(L)'
;MKWFGAVTPAPGATFRRPGGPAILPDGPPRVDPVGATVYTFLDSLRPYETIEVFSPHYYTVTTSTGPPVQLDTPTANLVYVGLSHQWPYALAWAELENGSLLDDGDVIRADIRPGTVPAEVVEFRITSMLWWWKEINVPDGETGSSWNIHTGAVWGGARRFEDTVGLWTHQVRNGQRLSFRKAKTAGLVSTTYVLGGLERLAGGTRVTFDWVRE
;
A
#
# COMPACT_ATOMS: atom_id res chain seq x y z
N MET A 1 3.58 9.34 -23.46
CA MET A 1 2.99 10.34 -22.55
C MET A 1 2.47 9.59 -21.33
N LYS A 2 3.24 9.53 -20.24
CA LYS A 2 2.87 8.80 -19.01
C LYS A 2 2.02 9.74 -18.14
N TRP A 3 0.74 9.42 -18.02
CA TRP A 3 -0.12 10.01 -17.00
C TRP A 3 0.07 9.20 -15.72
N PHE A 4 0.90 9.71 -14.81
CA PHE A 4 0.89 9.25 -13.43
C PHE A 4 -0.39 9.80 -12.82
N GLY A 5 -1.29 8.91 -12.39
CA GLY A 5 -2.43 9.29 -11.58
C GLY A 5 -1.94 10.13 -10.42
N ALA A 6 -2.64 11.24 -10.13
CA ALA A 6 -2.26 12.15 -9.07
C ALA A 6 -2.27 11.40 -7.73
N VAL A 7 -1.09 10.96 -7.29
CA VAL A 7 -0.90 10.42 -5.95
C VAL A 7 -1.05 11.62 -5.02
N THR A 8 -2.02 11.53 -4.11
CA THR A 8 -2.17 12.54 -3.06
C THR A 8 -0.97 12.35 -2.13
N PRO A 9 -0.20 13.39 -1.77
CA PRO A 9 0.98 13.19 -0.95
C PRO A 9 0.58 12.55 0.39
N ALA A 10 1.30 11.50 0.81
CA ALA A 10 0.86 10.72 1.95
C ALA A 10 0.86 11.54 3.26
N PRO A 11 -0.27 11.56 3.98
CA PRO A 11 -0.33 12.12 5.31
C PRO A 11 0.51 11.27 6.29
N GLY A 12 1.41 11.91 7.05
CA GLY A 12 1.98 11.30 8.26
C GLY A 12 3.51 11.17 8.32
N ALA A 13 4.27 11.56 7.30
CA ALA A 13 5.72 11.67 7.44
C ALA A 13 6.07 12.79 8.43
N THR A 14 6.93 12.49 9.41
CA THR A 14 7.49 13.48 10.33
C THR A 14 8.99 13.58 10.13
N PHE A 15 9.49 14.81 10.19
CA PHE A 15 10.90 15.13 10.03
C PHE A 15 11.39 15.72 11.34
N ARG A 16 12.55 15.32 11.84
CA ARG A 16 13.13 15.92 13.04
C ARG A 16 14.65 15.91 12.99
N ARG A 17 15.29 16.74 13.82
CA ARG A 17 16.73 16.64 14.05
C ARG A 17 17.01 15.45 14.98
N PRO A 18 18.15 14.75 14.87
CA PRO A 18 18.56 13.75 15.86
C PRO A 18 18.54 14.33 17.28
N GLY A 19 17.71 13.77 18.15
CA GLY A 19 17.50 14.25 19.53
C GLY A 19 16.89 15.65 19.65
N GLY A 20 16.37 16.22 18.56
CA GLY A 20 15.85 17.59 18.49
C GLY A 20 14.36 17.68 18.13
N PRO A 21 13.84 18.91 17.97
CA PRO A 21 12.43 19.13 17.65
C PRO A 21 12.09 18.70 16.21
N ALA A 22 10.78 18.53 15.97
CA ALA A 22 10.23 18.32 14.65
C ALA A 22 10.54 19.51 13.72
N ILE A 23 10.71 19.22 12.43
CA ILE A 23 10.95 20.15 11.34
C ILE A 23 9.75 20.04 10.40
N LEU A 24 9.24 21.20 9.97
CA LEU A 24 8.19 21.26 8.97
C LEU A 24 8.80 21.50 7.59
N PRO A 25 8.26 20.87 6.54
CA PRO A 25 8.58 21.25 5.17
C PRO A 25 8.23 22.71 4.90
N ASP A 26 8.99 23.39 4.04
CA ASP A 26 8.78 24.81 3.69
C ASP A 26 7.62 25.02 2.70
N GLY A 27 6.89 23.95 2.37
CA GLY A 27 5.74 23.99 1.49
C GLY A 27 4.96 22.67 1.48
N PRO A 28 3.83 22.63 0.77
CA PRO A 28 3.08 21.40 0.62
C PRO A 28 3.92 20.33 -0.10
N PRO A 29 3.81 19.05 0.30
CA PRO A 29 4.47 17.96 -0.42
C PRO A 29 3.97 17.88 -1.86
N ARG A 30 4.87 17.49 -2.77
CA ARG A 30 4.59 17.30 -4.20
C ARG A 30 4.94 15.88 -4.64
N VAL A 31 4.49 15.47 -5.82
CA VAL A 31 4.85 14.17 -6.40
C VAL A 31 5.76 14.40 -7.61
N ASP A 32 6.88 13.68 -7.69
CA ASP A 32 7.82 13.78 -8.80
C ASP A 32 7.43 12.88 -9.99
N PRO A 33 8.15 12.95 -11.13
CA PRO A 33 7.85 12.13 -12.31
C PRO A 33 8.01 10.61 -12.13
N VAL A 34 8.59 10.14 -11.02
CA VAL A 34 8.72 8.71 -10.71
C VAL A 34 7.74 8.25 -9.62
N GLY A 35 6.86 9.14 -9.16
CA GLY A 35 5.83 8.85 -8.17
C GLY A 35 6.30 8.98 -6.72
N ALA A 36 7.49 9.55 -6.47
CA ALA A 36 7.97 9.79 -5.11
C ALA A 36 7.28 11.03 -4.52
N THR A 37 6.92 10.97 -3.23
CA THR A 37 6.51 12.17 -2.50
C THR A 37 7.77 12.95 -2.12
N VAL A 38 7.83 14.21 -2.58
CA VAL A 38 8.94 15.13 -2.40
C VAL A 38 8.54 16.23 -1.43
N TYR A 39 9.31 16.32 -0.36
CA TYR A 39 9.24 17.41 0.61
C TYR A 39 10.37 18.40 0.33
N THR A 40 10.06 19.69 0.40
CA THR A 40 11.04 20.75 0.10
C THR A 40 11.44 21.43 1.40
N PHE A 41 12.75 21.54 1.63
CA PHE A 41 13.34 22.31 2.72
C PHE A 41 14.35 23.29 2.09
N LEU A 42 13.95 24.56 2.00
CA LEU A 42 14.71 25.71 1.52
C LEU A 42 15.43 26.44 2.65
N ASP A 43 14.70 26.73 3.73
CA ASP A 43 15.15 27.55 4.85
C ASP A 43 15.26 26.72 6.14
N SER A 44 14.53 25.61 6.20
CA SER A 44 14.41 24.78 7.40
C SER A 44 15.57 23.82 7.64
N LEU A 45 16.41 23.57 6.62
CA LEU A 45 17.57 22.66 6.68
C LEU A 45 18.84 23.31 6.14
N ARG A 46 19.96 23.05 6.80
CA ARG A 46 21.29 23.44 6.33
C ARG A 46 21.87 22.35 5.42
N PRO A 47 22.79 22.71 4.51
CA PRO A 47 23.58 21.73 3.78
C PRO A 47 24.25 20.74 4.74
N TYR A 48 24.18 19.45 4.41
CA TYR A 48 24.76 18.35 5.19
C TYR A 48 24.15 18.16 6.60
N GLU A 49 23.04 18.82 6.91
CA GLU A 49 22.31 18.58 8.15
C GLU A 49 21.68 17.19 8.13
N THR A 50 21.94 16.41 9.18
CA THR A 50 21.29 15.10 9.35
C THR A 50 19.88 15.32 9.90
N ILE A 51 18.89 14.71 9.24
CA ILE A 51 17.52 14.64 9.73
C ILE A 51 17.12 13.19 9.92
N GLU A 52 16.29 12.95 10.91
CA GLU A 52 15.56 11.71 11.08
C GLU A 52 14.20 11.85 10.41
N VAL A 53 13.89 10.93 9.51
CA VAL A 53 12.60 10.87 8.84
C VAL A 53 11.87 9.66 9.39
N PHE A 54 10.73 9.90 10.02
CA PHE A 54 9.82 8.84 10.44
C PHE A 54 8.64 8.84 9.50
N SER A 55 8.47 7.73 8.82
CA SER A 55 7.30 7.49 8.01
C SER A 55 6.83 6.05 8.23
N PRO A 56 5.59 5.83 8.65
CA PRO A 56 5.08 4.47 8.86
C PRO A 56 5.05 3.65 7.56
N HIS A 57 5.07 4.29 6.40
CA HIS A 57 4.80 3.65 5.10
C HIS A 57 5.94 3.78 4.07
N TYR A 58 7.05 4.44 4.41
CA TYR A 58 8.11 4.77 3.46
C TYR A 58 9.51 4.50 4.03
N TYR A 59 10.43 4.06 3.17
CA TYR A 59 11.86 4.08 3.43
C TYR A 59 12.47 5.31 2.75
N THR A 60 13.45 5.92 3.40
CA THR A 60 14.15 7.10 2.90
C THR A 60 15.07 6.71 1.75
N VAL A 61 14.98 7.36 0.58
CA VAL A 61 16.00 7.22 -0.48
C VAL A 61 16.38 8.60 -1.02
N THR A 62 17.68 8.86 -0.91
CA THR A 62 18.44 10.01 -1.43
C THR A 62 18.08 11.39 -0.86
N THR A 63 19.00 11.90 -0.04
CA THR A 63 19.30 13.33 0.01
C THR A 63 20.21 13.64 -1.19
N SER A 64 19.70 14.20 -2.27
CA SER A 64 20.58 14.73 -3.32
C SER A 64 21.00 16.15 -2.93
N THR A 65 22.22 16.32 -2.44
CA THR A 65 22.93 17.60 -2.55
C THR A 65 23.74 17.56 -3.84
N GLY A 66 23.16 18.02 -4.95
CA GLY A 66 23.78 18.02 -6.28
C GLY A 66 23.23 19.17 -7.14
N PRO A 67 23.99 19.66 -8.13
CA PRO A 67 23.85 21.01 -8.67
C PRO A 67 22.52 21.22 -9.39
N PRO A 68 22.10 22.49 -9.54
CA PRO A 68 20.73 22.86 -9.84
C PRO A 68 20.33 22.50 -11.27
N VAL A 69 19.04 22.26 -11.47
CA VAL A 69 18.38 22.50 -12.75
C VAL A 69 18.49 24.00 -13.04
N GLN A 70 19.25 24.38 -14.07
CA GLN A 70 19.30 25.76 -14.54
C GLN A 70 17.94 26.19 -15.10
N LEU A 71 17.42 27.29 -14.55
CA LEU A 71 16.75 28.36 -15.30
C LEU A 71 17.15 29.68 -14.59
N ASP A 72 18.36 30.14 -14.90
CA ASP A 72 18.87 31.52 -14.81
C ASP A 72 18.77 32.32 -13.49
N THR A 73 18.63 31.67 -12.32
CA THR A 73 18.55 32.38 -11.03
C THR A 73 19.45 31.74 -9.96
N PRO A 74 20.10 32.51 -9.05
CA PRO A 74 20.99 31.96 -8.01
C PRO A 74 20.24 30.94 -7.15
N THR A 75 20.85 29.78 -6.96
CA THR A 75 20.17 28.60 -6.42
C THR A 75 20.30 28.55 -4.91
N ALA A 76 19.19 28.85 -4.24
CA ALA A 76 18.99 28.59 -2.83
C ALA A 76 19.26 27.12 -2.51
N ASN A 77 19.73 26.88 -1.29
CA ASN A 77 20.06 25.57 -0.73
C ASN A 77 18.84 24.63 -0.71
N LEU A 78 18.56 23.91 -1.80
CA LEU A 78 17.46 22.93 -1.83
C LEU A 78 17.94 21.56 -1.35
N VAL A 79 17.34 21.06 -0.27
CA VAL A 79 17.38 19.64 0.09
C VAL A 79 16.09 18.98 -0.39
N TYR A 80 16.24 17.96 -1.24
CA TYR A 80 15.14 17.08 -1.63
C TYR A 80 15.19 15.80 -0.78
N VAL A 81 14.07 15.50 -0.12
CA VAL A 81 13.85 14.20 0.50
C VAL A 81 12.86 13.44 -0.38
N GLY A 82 13.38 12.48 -1.14
CA GLY A 82 12.56 11.53 -1.89
C GLY A 82 12.11 10.40 -0.96
N LEU A 83 10.80 10.23 -0.80
CA LEU A 83 10.25 9.02 -0.21
C LEU A 83 9.74 8.12 -1.34
N SER A 84 10.45 7.02 -1.57
CA SER A 84 10.04 5.98 -2.50
C SER A 84 9.28 4.89 -1.76
N HIS A 85 8.17 4.44 -2.33
CA HIS A 85 7.42 3.29 -1.81
C HIS A 85 8.15 1.98 -2.02
N GLN A 86 7.97 1.04 -1.09
CA GLN A 86 8.51 -0.32 -1.20
C GLN A 86 7.33 -1.19 -1.58
N TRP A 87 7.19 -1.46 -2.88
CA TRP A 87 6.20 -2.40 -3.35
C TRP A 87 6.67 -3.83 -3.06
N PRO A 88 5.83 -4.72 -2.50
CA PRO A 88 4.44 -4.48 -2.08
C PRO A 88 4.33 -3.84 -0.69
N TYR A 89 3.32 -2.99 -0.49
CA TYR A 89 3.04 -2.31 0.78
C TYR A 89 2.46 -3.29 1.82
N ALA A 90 3.05 -3.32 3.01
CA ALA A 90 2.59 -4.18 4.11
C ALA A 90 1.43 -3.51 4.86
N LEU A 91 0.24 -4.10 4.72
CA LEU A 91 -0.97 -3.64 5.39
C LEU A 91 -1.01 -4.11 6.85
N ALA A 92 -1.51 -3.24 7.72
CA ALA A 92 -2.01 -3.59 9.02
C ALA A 92 -3.52 -3.88 8.94
N TRP A 93 -3.98 -4.83 9.76
CA TRP A 93 -5.41 -5.13 9.86
C TRP A 93 -6.26 -3.91 10.23
N ALA A 94 -5.77 -3.05 11.11
CA ALA A 94 -6.48 -1.85 11.52
C ALA A 94 -6.75 -0.90 10.34
N GLU A 95 -5.86 -0.84 9.35
CA GLU A 95 -6.08 -0.03 8.15
C GLU A 95 -7.26 -0.55 7.33
N LEU A 96 -7.35 -1.88 7.21
CA LEU A 96 -8.42 -2.55 6.48
C LEU A 96 -9.76 -2.49 7.24
N GLU A 97 -9.77 -2.71 8.55
CA GLU A 97 -10.98 -2.63 9.36
C GLU A 97 -11.56 -1.20 9.37
N ASN A 98 -10.70 -0.18 9.37
CA ASN A 98 -11.13 1.23 9.29
C ASN A 98 -11.45 1.69 7.86
N GLY A 99 -11.09 0.92 6.84
CA GLY A 99 -11.22 1.33 5.44
C GLY A 99 -10.38 2.56 5.10
N SER A 100 -9.12 2.56 5.53
CA SER A 100 -8.18 3.66 5.33
C SER A 100 -7.85 3.84 3.84
N LEU A 101 -7.50 5.09 3.46
CA LEU A 101 -6.95 5.35 2.15
C LEU A 101 -5.54 4.76 2.07
N LEU A 102 -5.32 3.87 1.11
CA LEU A 102 -4.05 3.20 0.90
C LEU A 102 -3.17 3.99 -0.08
N ASP A 103 -1.89 3.67 -0.07
CA ASP A 103 -0.84 4.39 -0.80
C ASP A 103 -1.05 4.51 -2.31
N ASP A 104 -1.71 3.53 -2.95
CA ASP A 104 -2.03 3.61 -4.39
C ASP A 104 -3.38 4.30 -4.68
N GLY A 105 -3.96 4.98 -3.69
CA GLY A 105 -5.29 5.61 -3.75
C GLY A 105 -6.46 4.63 -3.55
N ASP A 106 -6.16 3.34 -3.35
CA ASP A 106 -7.18 2.33 -3.10
C ASP A 106 -7.81 2.50 -1.72
N VAL A 107 -9.02 1.95 -1.55
CA VAL A 107 -9.60 1.67 -0.24
C VAL A 107 -10.07 0.23 -0.25
N ILE A 108 -9.55 -0.56 0.70
CA ILE A 108 -9.94 -1.95 0.94
C ILE A 108 -10.47 -2.04 2.36
N ARG A 109 -11.69 -2.56 2.52
CA ARG A 109 -12.33 -2.76 3.81
C ARG A 109 -12.36 -4.23 4.19
N ALA A 110 -11.96 -4.57 5.40
CA ALA A 110 -12.10 -5.93 5.93
C ALA A 110 -13.29 -6.00 6.89
N ASP A 111 -14.26 -6.87 6.58
CA ASP A 111 -15.37 -7.25 7.46
C ASP A 111 -15.15 -8.68 7.96
N ILE A 112 -14.94 -8.83 9.28
CA ILE A 112 -14.62 -10.11 9.91
C ILE A 112 -15.86 -10.62 10.65
N ARG A 113 -16.40 -11.76 10.21
CA ARG A 113 -17.59 -12.38 10.80
C ARG A 113 -17.30 -13.77 11.38
N PRO A 114 -17.13 -13.89 12.70
CA PRO A 114 -17.04 -15.19 13.37
C PRO A 114 -18.32 -16.02 13.24
N GLY A 115 -18.21 -17.34 13.36
CA GLY A 115 -19.35 -18.27 13.37
C GLY A 115 -20.18 -18.31 12.07
N THR A 116 -19.60 -17.88 10.95
CA THR A 116 -20.29 -17.76 9.66
C THR A 116 -20.06 -18.95 8.73
N VAL A 117 -18.96 -19.69 8.95
CA VAL A 117 -18.58 -20.89 8.19
C VAL A 117 -18.30 -22.04 9.17
N PRO A 118 -18.10 -23.29 8.73
CA PRO A 118 -17.74 -24.39 9.63
C PRO A 118 -16.52 -24.07 10.50
N ALA A 119 -16.53 -24.54 11.75
CA ALA A 119 -15.57 -24.16 12.79
C ALA A 119 -14.11 -24.52 12.46
N GLU A 120 -13.89 -25.40 11.51
CA GLU A 120 -12.61 -25.87 11.04
C GLU A 120 -12.08 -25.10 9.82
N VAL A 121 -12.86 -24.17 9.27
CA VAL A 121 -12.52 -23.37 8.07
C VAL A 121 -12.38 -21.89 8.41
N VAL A 122 -11.47 -21.19 7.75
CA VAL A 122 -11.50 -19.73 7.61
C VAL A 122 -11.76 -19.42 6.13
N GLU A 123 -12.81 -18.64 5.86
CA GLU A 123 -13.18 -18.27 4.50
C GLU A 123 -12.67 -16.86 4.19
N PHE A 124 -11.94 -16.73 3.08
CA PHE A 124 -11.52 -15.45 2.52
C PHE A 124 -12.37 -15.14 1.30
N ARG A 125 -13.07 -14.01 1.35
CA ARG A 125 -13.92 -13.51 0.27
C ARG A 125 -13.42 -12.16 -0.21
N ILE A 126 -13.47 -11.94 -1.51
CA ILE A 126 -13.29 -10.62 -2.13
C ILE A 126 -14.61 -10.15 -2.73
N THR A 127 -14.93 -8.87 -2.57
CA THR A 127 -16.03 -8.19 -3.26
C THR A 127 -15.53 -6.90 -3.89
N SER A 128 -16.10 -6.52 -5.04
CA SER A 128 -15.85 -5.20 -5.62
C SER A 128 -16.88 -4.80 -6.66
N MET A 129 -17.28 -3.54 -6.62
CA MET A 129 -18.04 -2.86 -7.68
C MET A 129 -17.15 -2.09 -8.65
N LEU A 130 -15.85 -2.31 -8.62
CA LEU A 130 -14.91 -1.77 -9.60
C LEU A 130 -14.87 -2.63 -10.86
N TRP A 131 -14.51 -2.01 -11.99
CA TRP A 131 -14.41 -2.68 -13.28
C TRP A 131 -13.08 -3.41 -13.45
N TRP A 132 -12.01 -2.81 -12.93
CA TRP A 132 -10.66 -3.32 -13.07
C TRP A 132 -10.44 -4.57 -12.22
N TRP A 133 -9.61 -5.47 -12.74
CA TRP A 133 -9.25 -6.72 -12.09
C TRP A 133 -8.61 -6.47 -10.72
N LYS A 134 -9.19 -7.07 -9.68
CA LYS A 134 -8.65 -7.13 -8.31
C LYS A 134 -8.53 -8.58 -7.90
N GLU A 135 -7.42 -8.96 -7.30
CA GLU A 135 -7.11 -10.34 -6.94
C GLU A 135 -6.50 -10.40 -5.55
N ILE A 136 -6.82 -11.46 -4.81
CA ILE A 136 -6.12 -11.84 -3.60
C ILE A 136 -5.56 -13.24 -3.84
N ASN A 137 -4.24 -13.37 -3.73
CA ASN A 137 -3.60 -14.67 -3.60
C ASN A 137 -3.63 -15.10 -2.12
N VAL A 138 -4.13 -16.31 -1.90
CA VAL A 138 -4.39 -16.93 -0.60
C VAL A 138 -3.54 -18.21 -0.51
N PRO A 139 -2.32 -18.14 0.07
CA PRO A 139 -1.47 -19.32 0.24
C PRO A 139 -1.94 -20.21 1.39
N ASP A 140 -1.75 -21.52 1.24
CA ASP A 140 -2.09 -22.53 2.25
C ASP A 140 -1.16 -22.50 3.48
N GLY A 141 0.01 -21.87 3.37
CA GLY A 141 1.00 -21.80 4.44
C GLY A 141 1.71 -23.12 4.76
N GLU A 142 1.57 -24.16 3.94
CA GLU A 142 2.07 -25.51 4.24
C GLU A 142 2.83 -26.14 3.08
N THR A 143 2.13 -26.39 1.97
CA THR A 143 2.67 -27.16 0.83
C THR A 143 3.20 -26.27 -0.28
N GLY A 144 3.04 -24.95 -0.13
CA GLY A 144 3.29 -23.98 -1.19
C GLY A 144 2.13 -23.84 -2.17
N SER A 145 0.99 -24.49 -1.89
CA SER A 145 -0.23 -24.31 -2.66
C SER A 145 -0.82 -22.93 -2.39
N SER A 146 -1.50 -22.36 -3.39
CA SER A 146 -2.21 -21.10 -3.23
C SER A 146 -3.39 -21.01 -4.19
N TRP A 147 -4.37 -20.20 -3.81
CA TRP A 147 -5.56 -19.93 -4.61
C TRP A 147 -5.68 -18.44 -4.88
N ASN A 148 -6.15 -18.09 -6.07
CA ASN A 148 -6.45 -16.71 -6.43
C ASN A 148 -7.96 -16.52 -6.45
N ILE A 149 -8.45 -15.59 -5.64
CA ILE A 149 -9.83 -15.11 -5.68
C ILE A 149 -9.83 -13.72 -6.31
N HIS A 150 -10.79 -13.41 -7.20
CA HIS A 150 -10.75 -12.16 -7.95
C HIS A 150 -12.11 -11.55 -8.29
N THR A 151 -12.10 -10.25 -8.57
CA THR A 151 -13.25 -9.48 -9.08
C THR A 151 -12.83 -8.64 -10.29
N GLY A 152 -13.79 -8.01 -10.95
CA GLY A 152 -13.59 -7.22 -12.16
C GLY A 152 -13.76 -8.04 -13.43
N ALA A 153 -13.39 -7.46 -14.57
CA ALA A 153 -13.37 -8.15 -15.85
C ALA A 153 -11.92 -8.33 -16.33
N VAL A 154 -11.57 -9.55 -16.77
CA VAL A 154 -10.43 -9.73 -17.69
C VAL A 154 -10.88 -9.22 -19.05
N TRP A 155 -10.02 -8.53 -19.78
CA TRP A 155 -10.28 -8.05 -21.15
C TRP A 155 -11.15 -9.02 -21.97
N GLY A 156 -12.37 -8.62 -22.29
CA GLY A 156 -13.32 -9.41 -23.10
C GLY A 156 -14.13 -10.50 -22.37
N GLY A 157 -14.00 -10.62 -21.05
CA GLY A 157 -14.73 -11.60 -20.22
C GLY A 157 -15.94 -11.02 -19.47
N ALA A 158 -16.76 -11.91 -18.93
CA ALA A 158 -17.84 -11.54 -18.03
C ALA A 158 -17.26 -11.01 -16.70
N ARG A 159 -17.88 -9.94 -16.20
CA ARG A 159 -17.48 -9.29 -14.95
C ARG A 159 -17.85 -10.14 -13.75
N ARG A 160 -16.89 -10.34 -12.83
CA ARG A 160 -17.09 -11.00 -11.54
C ARG A 160 -17.14 -9.95 -10.43
N PHE A 161 -18.15 -10.01 -9.56
CA PHE A 161 -18.31 -9.07 -8.45
C PHE A 161 -17.82 -9.62 -7.11
N GLU A 162 -17.70 -10.94 -7.02
CA GLU A 162 -17.29 -11.65 -5.82
C GLU A 162 -16.60 -12.95 -6.14
N ASP A 163 -15.74 -13.39 -5.23
CA ASP A 163 -15.08 -14.68 -5.27
C ASP A 163 -14.64 -15.08 -3.86
N THR A 164 -14.45 -16.37 -3.60
CA THR A 164 -14.15 -16.86 -2.25
C THR A 164 -13.35 -18.15 -2.26
N VAL A 165 -12.57 -18.36 -1.19
CA VAL A 165 -11.83 -19.60 -0.93
C VAL A 165 -11.81 -19.87 0.58
N GLY A 166 -11.99 -21.13 0.96
CA GLY A 166 -11.81 -21.59 2.33
C GLY A 166 -10.44 -22.23 2.53
N LEU A 167 -9.76 -21.89 3.61
CA LEU A 167 -8.62 -22.65 4.12
C LEU A 167 -8.99 -23.36 5.42
N TRP A 168 -8.34 -24.48 5.70
CA TRP A 168 -8.46 -25.08 7.02
C TRP A 168 -7.83 -24.18 8.08
N THR A 169 -8.34 -24.23 9.30
CA THR A 169 -7.89 -23.34 10.39
C THR A 169 -6.40 -23.53 10.71
N HIS A 170 -5.89 -24.74 10.56
CA HIS A 170 -4.45 -25.03 10.77
C HIS A 170 -3.59 -24.39 9.67
N GLN A 171 -4.06 -24.38 8.42
CA GLN A 171 -3.38 -23.75 7.30
C GLN A 171 -3.20 -22.24 7.53
N VAL A 172 -4.22 -21.55 8.07
CA VAL A 172 -4.27 -20.08 8.25
C VAL A 172 -3.22 -19.55 9.25
N ARG A 173 -2.69 -20.42 10.12
CA ARG A 173 -1.88 -20.05 11.28
C ARG A 173 -0.37 -20.24 11.08
N ASN A 174 0.08 -20.38 9.84
CA ASN A 174 1.46 -20.73 9.51
C ASN A 174 2.33 -19.52 9.10
N GLY A 175 1.94 -18.30 9.51
CA GLY A 175 2.71 -17.07 9.28
C GLY A 175 2.76 -16.58 7.83
N GLN A 176 1.94 -17.17 6.96
CA GLN A 176 1.80 -16.75 5.58
C GLN A 176 1.13 -15.38 5.45
N ARG A 177 1.19 -14.82 4.24
CA ARG A 177 0.64 -13.49 3.92
C ARG A 177 -0.28 -13.58 2.72
N LEU A 178 -1.41 -12.86 2.78
CA LEU A 178 -2.23 -12.61 1.60
C LEU A 178 -1.53 -11.60 0.71
N SER A 179 -1.64 -11.77 -0.61
CA SER A 179 -1.14 -10.78 -1.58
C SER A 179 -2.30 -10.17 -2.34
N PHE A 180 -2.52 -8.86 -2.18
CA PHE A 180 -3.50 -8.09 -2.93
C PHE A 180 -2.86 -7.58 -4.20
N ARG A 181 -3.47 -7.91 -5.34
CA ARG A 181 -2.96 -7.63 -6.67
C ARG A 181 -4.04 -6.93 -7.46
N LYS A 182 -3.63 -6.02 -8.35
CA LYS A 182 -4.56 -5.39 -9.28
C LYS A 182 -3.95 -5.24 -10.66
N ALA A 183 -4.82 -5.19 -11.66
CA ALA A 183 -4.40 -4.81 -13.00
C ALA A 183 -3.83 -3.38 -13.01
N LYS A 184 -2.77 -3.21 -13.78
CA LYS A 184 -2.11 -1.96 -14.11
C LYS A 184 -2.18 -1.75 -15.62
N THR A 185 -1.59 -0.64 -16.09
CA THR A 185 -1.42 -0.35 -17.51
C THR A 185 -0.83 -1.54 -18.27
N ALA A 186 -1.31 -1.76 -19.51
CA ALA A 186 -0.97 -2.90 -20.37
C ALA A 186 -1.43 -4.29 -19.87
N GLY A 187 -2.38 -4.35 -18.93
CA GLY A 187 -3.01 -5.61 -18.50
C GLY A 187 -2.17 -6.45 -17.55
N LEU A 188 -1.01 -5.94 -17.10
CA LEU A 188 -0.18 -6.60 -16.10
C LEU A 188 -0.86 -6.56 -14.73
N VAL A 189 -0.93 -7.69 -14.04
CA VAL A 189 -1.41 -7.77 -12.65
C VAL A 189 -0.20 -7.79 -11.72
N SER A 190 -0.11 -6.80 -10.83
CA SER A 190 1.02 -6.65 -9.90
C SER A 190 0.56 -6.69 -8.46
N THR A 191 1.35 -7.33 -7.59
CA THR A 191 1.14 -7.28 -6.14
C THR A 191 1.35 -5.85 -5.67
N THR A 192 0.31 -5.30 -5.05
CA THR A 192 0.24 -3.93 -4.56
C THR A 192 0.36 -3.94 -3.04
N TYR A 193 -0.33 -4.89 -2.37
CA TYR A 193 -0.31 -5.00 -0.92
C TYR A 193 -0.05 -6.43 -0.44
N VAL A 194 0.48 -6.55 0.77
CA VAL A 194 0.58 -7.82 1.50
C VAL A 194 0.00 -7.66 2.90
N LEU A 195 -0.76 -8.66 3.37
CA LEU A 195 -1.34 -8.68 4.71
C LEU A 195 -0.90 -9.95 5.44
N GLY A 196 -0.21 -9.78 6.55
CA GLY A 196 0.14 -10.88 7.47
C GLY A 196 -0.80 -10.92 8.68
N GLY A 197 -0.35 -11.58 9.76
CA GLY A 197 -1.11 -11.61 11.01
C GLY A 197 -2.42 -12.41 10.90
N LEU A 198 -2.44 -13.45 10.07
CA LEU A 198 -3.65 -14.24 9.79
C LEU A 198 -4.02 -15.15 10.98
N GLU A 199 -3.08 -15.41 11.89
CA GLU A 199 -3.26 -16.21 13.09
C GLU A 199 -4.32 -15.67 14.06
N ARG A 200 -4.67 -14.38 13.93
CA ARG A 200 -5.77 -13.77 14.67
C ARG A 200 -7.15 -14.32 14.28
N LEU A 201 -7.27 -14.93 13.11
CA LEU A 201 -8.53 -15.47 12.60
C LEU A 201 -8.80 -16.83 13.26
N ALA A 202 -9.93 -16.94 13.93
CA ALA A 202 -10.40 -18.21 14.46
C ALA A 202 -11.09 -19.02 13.36
N GLY A 203 -11.04 -20.34 13.46
CA GLY A 203 -11.88 -21.20 12.65
C GLY A 203 -13.37 -20.86 12.82
N GLY A 204 -14.16 -21.05 11.77
CA GLY A 204 -15.54 -20.58 11.67
C GLY A 204 -15.69 -19.12 11.22
N THR A 205 -14.60 -18.43 10.90
CA THR A 205 -14.62 -17.01 10.50
C THR A 205 -14.70 -16.86 8.99
N ARG A 206 -15.54 -15.93 8.52
CA ARG A 206 -15.47 -15.37 7.16
C ARG A 206 -14.85 -13.97 7.23
N VAL A 207 -13.83 -13.71 6.43
CA VAL A 207 -13.26 -12.38 6.21
C VAL A 207 -13.64 -11.94 4.80
N THR A 208 -14.35 -10.82 4.70
CA THR A 208 -14.69 -10.21 3.40
C THR A 208 -13.83 -8.98 3.19
N PHE A 209 -13.05 -8.97 2.11
CA PHE A 209 -12.30 -7.82 1.64
C PHE A 209 -13.11 -7.11 0.54
N ASP A 210 -13.65 -5.94 0.87
CA ASP A 210 -14.40 -5.11 -0.07
C ASP A 210 -13.49 -4.02 -0.66
N TRP A 211 -13.22 -4.13 -1.96
CA TRP A 211 -12.40 -3.17 -2.70
C TRP A 211 -13.31 -2.07 -3.26
N VAL A 212 -13.39 -0.96 -2.54
CA VAL A 212 -14.40 0.08 -2.78
C VAL A 212 -13.92 1.23 -3.66
N ARG A 213 -12.60 1.44 -3.72
CA ARG A 213 -11.98 2.53 -4.48
C ARG A 213 -10.65 2.11 -5.10
N GLU A 214 -10.35 2.70 -6.25
CA GLU A 214 -9.04 2.68 -6.93
C GLU A 214 -8.64 4.08 -7.42
#